data_AF-A0A8H7NCY1-F1
#
_entry.id   AF-A0A8H7NCY1-F1
#
_cell.length_a   1.000
_cell.length_b   1.000
_cell.length_c   1.000
_cell.angle_alpha   90.00
_cell.angle_beta   90.00
_cell.angle_gamma   90.00
#
_symmetry.space_group_name_H-M   'P 1'
#
loop_
_entity.id
_entity.type
_entity.pdbx_description
1 polymer ?
#
loop_
_entity_poly.entity_id
_entity_poly.type
_entity_poly.pdbx_seq_one_letter_code
_entity_poly.pdbx_strand_id
1 'polypeptide(L)'
;MQWWFSESNHQVKIVLLVKMYLPSRREITIEKWRERLAGRHSGTMTLRAIGGDSGLRPYLDQTINIARAPNANPVLPESYRVTRGALRLEFADLFDRQPREGEGDVIIQVQDLRVIAAILGNSRHH
;
A
#
# COMPACT_ATOMS: atom_id res chain seq x y z
N MET A 1 -7.91 -9.17 -3.67
CA MET A 1 -8.03 -7.95 -2.86
C MET A 1 -9.45 -7.65 -2.42
N GLN A 2 -10.47 -7.83 -3.28
CA GLN A 2 -11.88 -7.61 -2.94
C GLN A 2 -12.33 -8.26 -1.63
N TRP A 3 -11.89 -9.50 -1.37
CA TRP A 3 -12.25 -10.23 -0.15
C TRP A 3 -11.94 -9.49 1.15
N TRP A 4 -10.75 -8.89 1.29
CA TRP A 4 -10.37 -8.15 2.50
C TRP A 4 -11.34 -7.03 2.86
N PHE A 5 -11.88 -6.38 1.84
CA PHE A 5 -12.80 -5.27 2.02
C PHE A 5 -14.22 -5.77 2.28
N SER A 6 -14.73 -6.70 1.47
CA SER A 6 -16.09 -7.23 1.62
C SER A 6 -16.28 -7.99 2.93
N GLU A 7 -15.30 -8.80 3.33
CA GLU A 7 -15.38 -9.60 4.58
C GLU A 7 -15.42 -8.69 5.82
N SER A 8 -14.72 -7.56 5.76
CA SER A 8 -14.73 -6.56 6.83
C SER A 8 -16.01 -5.72 6.88
N ASN A 9 -17.01 -6.01 6.06
CA ASN A 9 -18.16 -5.13 5.81
C ASN A 9 -17.69 -3.69 5.48
N HIS A 10 -16.66 -3.59 4.64
CA HIS A 10 -16.00 -2.34 4.22
C HIS A 10 -15.37 -1.51 5.36
N GLN A 11 -15.10 -2.09 6.54
CA GLN A 11 -14.39 -1.38 7.61
C GLN A 11 -12.89 -1.24 7.33
N VAL A 12 -12.29 -2.20 6.64
CA VAL A 12 -10.91 -2.07 6.13
C VAL A 12 -10.91 -1.02 5.02
N LYS A 13 -10.10 0.03 5.13
CA LYS A 13 -9.99 1.09 4.11
C LYS A 13 -8.69 1.03 3.30
N ILE A 14 -7.63 0.48 3.89
CA ILE A 14 -6.33 0.27 3.26
C ILE A 14 -5.93 -1.20 3.42
N VAL A 15 -5.45 -1.81 2.34
CA VAL A 15 -4.72 -3.08 2.38
C VAL A 15 -3.33 -2.89 1.80
N LEU A 16 -2.30 -3.22 2.57
CA LEU A 16 -0.91 -3.26 2.11
C LEU A 16 -0.53 -4.70 1.75
N LEU A 17 -0.24 -4.96 0.48
CA LEU A 17 0.32 -6.23 0.03
C LEU A 17 1.81 -6.08 -0.23
N VAL A 18 2.62 -6.79 0.55
CA VAL A 18 4.08 -6.81 0.40
C VAL A 18 4.49 -8.11 -0.27
N LYS A 19 5.04 -8.01 -1.48
CA LYS A 19 5.57 -9.13 -2.26
C LYS A 19 7.09 -9.13 -2.12
N MET A 20 7.67 -10.25 -1.68
CA MET A 20 9.11 -10.37 -1.47
C MET A 20 9.69 -11.44 -2.39
N TYR A 21 10.55 -11.03 -3.32
CA TYR A 21 11.22 -11.90 -4.29
C TYR A 21 12.69 -12.09 -3.93
N LEU A 22 12.93 -12.53 -2.69
CA LEU A 22 14.27 -12.77 -2.14
C LEU A 22 14.55 -14.29 -2.10
N PRO A 23 15.77 -14.77 -2.44
CA PRO A 23 16.93 -14.01 -2.94
C PRO A 23 16.95 -13.82 -4.46
N SER A 24 16.01 -14.42 -5.20
CA SER A 24 16.08 -14.58 -6.66
C SER A 24 16.08 -13.28 -7.45
N ARG A 25 15.22 -12.32 -7.09
CA ARG A 25 15.10 -11.03 -7.79
C ARG A 25 15.58 -9.83 -6.98
N ARG A 26 15.84 -10.04 -5.68
CA ARG A 26 16.35 -9.00 -4.76
C ARG A 26 15.42 -7.77 -4.72
N GLU A 27 14.12 -8.05 -4.84
CA GLU A 27 13.07 -7.06 -5.02
C GLU A 27 11.97 -7.26 -3.97
N ILE A 28 11.44 -6.14 -3.49
CA ILE A 28 10.25 -6.04 -2.67
C ILE A 28 9.28 -5.10 -3.38
N THR A 29 8.04 -5.52 -3.56
CA THR A 29 6.97 -4.67 -4.08
C THR A 29 5.94 -4.45 -2.99
N ILE A 30 5.60 -3.20 -2.72
CA ILE A 30 4.51 -2.81 -1.83
C ILE A 30 3.37 -2.30 -2.69
N GLU A 31 2.20 -2.90 -2.56
CA GLU A 31 0.97 -2.44 -3.18
C GLU A 31 0.02 -1.91 -2.11
N LYS A 32 -0.40 -0.65 -2.24
CA LYS A 32 -1.46 -0.05 -1.44
C LYS A 32 -2.76 -0.14 -2.21
N TRP A 33 -3.71 -0.88 -1.67
CA TRP A 33 -5.06 -1.02 -2.21
C TRP A 33 -6.04 -0.27 -1.33
N ARG A 34 -7.01 0.41 -1.95
CA ARG A 34 -8.12 1.11 -1.28
C ARG A 34 -9.44 0.78 -1.96
N GLU A 35 -10.56 1.19 -1.37
CA GLU A 35 -11.86 1.13 -2.02
C GLU A 35 -12.30 2.48 -2.56
N ARG A 36 -13.01 2.44 -3.70
CA ARG A 36 -13.72 3.60 -4.24
C ARG A 36 -15.06 3.16 -4.78
N LEU A 37 -16.02 4.08 -4.79
CA LEU A 37 -17.30 3.85 -5.48
C LEU A 37 -17.04 3.69 -6.99
N ALA A 38 -17.51 2.58 -7.55
CA ALA A 38 -17.52 2.32 -8.98
C ALA A 38 -18.55 3.23 -9.65
N GLY A 39 -18.13 4.43 -10.06
CA GLY A 39 -19.03 5.34 -10.78
C GLY A 39 -18.78 6.84 -10.62
N ARG A 40 -17.53 7.31 -10.67
CA ARG A 40 -17.26 8.73 -10.99
C ARG A 40 -16.49 8.82 -12.30
N HIS A 41 -17.20 8.60 -13.39
CA HIS A 41 -16.91 9.27 -14.66
C HIS A 41 -18.04 10.28 -14.84
N SER A 42 -17.66 11.55 -15.05
CA SER A 42 -18.60 12.64 -15.27
C SER A 42 -19.53 12.29 -16.43
N GLY A 43 -20.85 12.29 -16.19
CA GLY A 43 -21.86 12.11 -17.24
C GLY A 43 -22.85 10.98 -16.98
N THR A 44 -24.00 11.34 -16.41
CA THR A 44 -25.29 10.64 -16.53
C THR A 44 -25.52 9.41 -15.64
N MET A 45 -26.53 9.53 -14.78
CA MET A 45 -27.00 8.52 -13.82
C MET A 45 -27.59 7.28 -14.50
N THR A 46 -27.33 6.11 -13.91
CA THR A 46 -28.41 5.15 -13.62
C THR A 46 -28.03 4.35 -12.37
N LEU A 47 -28.60 4.75 -11.22
CA LEU A 47 -28.70 3.84 -10.08
C LEU A 47 -29.66 2.72 -10.48
N ARG A 48 -29.12 1.57 -10.91
CA ARG A 48 -29.86 0.30 -10.81
C ARG A 48 -29.29 -0.47 -9.64
N ALA A 49 -29.93 -0.25 -8.49
CA ALA A 49 -29.88 -1.16 -7.37
C ALA A 49 -30.44 -2.52 -7.82
N ILE A 50 -29.58 -3.53 -7.81
CA ILE A 50 -29.97 -4.94 -7.70
C ILE A 50 -29.14 -5.48 -6.53
N GLY A 51 -29.78 -5.62 -5.37
CA GLY A 51 -29.36 -6.43 -4.23
C GLY A 51 -27.91 -6.27 -3.70
N GLY A 52 -27.75 -5.59 -2.57
CA GLY A 52 -26.66 -5.85 -1.61
C GLY A 52 -25.24 -5.35 -1.95
N ASP A 53 -24.98 -4.85 -3.15
CA ASP A 53 -23.66 -4.40 -3.55
C ASP A 53 -23.50 -2.89 -3.28
N SER A 54 -22.59 -2.52 -2.36
CA SER A 54 -22.28 -1.13 -1.98
C SER A 54 -21.73 -0.28 -3.14
N GLY A 55 -21.46 -0.91 -4.29
CA GLY A 55 -20.80 -0.29 -5.43
C GLY A 55 -19.34 0.04 -5.14
N LEU A 56 -18.80 -0.30 -3.96
CA LEU A 56 -17.39 -0.15 -3.64
C LEU A 56 -16.60 -1.22 -4.39
N ARG A 57 -15.47 -0.80 -4.95
CA ARG A 57 -14.53 -1.69 -5.63
C ARG A 57 -13.12 -1.41 -5.14
N PRO A 58 -12.32 -2.47 -4.89
CA PRO A 58 -10.91 -2.30 -4.60
C PRO A 58 -10.21 -1.74 -5.84
N TYR A 59 -9.27 -0.83 -5.63
CA TYR A 59 -8.37 -0.34 -6.67
C TYR A 59 -6.95 -0.25 -6.11
N LEU A 60 -5.97 -0.48 -6.99
CA LEU A 60 -4.57 -0.32 -6.68
C LEU A 60 -4.24 1.17 -6.73
N ASP A 61 -4.04 1.76 -5.55
CA ASP A 61 -3.81 3.20 -5.41
C ASP A 61 -2.33 3.55 -5.57
N GLN A 62 -1.45 2.76 -4.95
CA GLN A 62 -0.02 2.97 -5.02
C GLN A 62 0.71 1.63 -5.21
N THR A 63 1.78 1.66 -6.00
CA THR A 63 2.76 0.58 -6.08
C THR A 63 4.13 1.19 -5.85
N ILE A 64 4.93 0.59 -4.97
CA ILE A 64 6.30 0.99 -4.65
C ILE A 64 7.18 -0.23 -4.90
N ASN A 65 8.26 -0.05 -5.64
CA ASN A 65 9.26 -1.12 -5.82
C ASN A 65 10.55 -0.72 -5.12
N ILE A 66 11.09 -1.67 -4.37
CA ILE A 66 12.34 -1.56 -3.63
C ILE A 66 13.27 -2.66 -4.16
N ALA A 67 14.35 -2.27 -4.82
CA ALA A 67 15.29 -3.21 -5.42
C ALA A 67 16.68 -3.02 -4.82
N ARG A 68 17.34 -4.14 -4.46
CA ARG A 68 18.74 -4.12 -4.03
C ARG A 68 19.67 -4.13 -5.24
N ALA A 69 20.69 -3.29 -5.24
CA ALA A 69 21.72 -3.32 -6.27
C ALA A 69 22.45 -4.69 -6.31
N PRO A 70 22.94 -5.12 -7.48
CA PRO A 70 23.75 -6.32 -7.59
C PRO A 70 24.98 -6.26 -6.66
N ASN A 71 25.24 -7.34 -5.92
CA ASN A 71 26.40 -7.49 -5.03
C ASN A 71 26.46 -6.51 -3.84
N ALA A 72 25.42 -5.71 -3.63
CA ALA A 72 25.35 -4.81 -2.50
C ALA A 72 24.98 -5.55 -1.20
N ASN A 73 25.46 -5.04 -0.07
CA ASN A 73 25.27 -5.65 1.23
C ASN A 73 23.76 -5.64 1.61
N PRO A 74 23.12 -6.81 1.84
CA PRO A 74 21.68 -6.89 2.09
C PRO A 74 21.23 -6.22 3.40
N VAL A 75 22.15 -5.95 4.34
CA VAL A 75 21.81 -5.33 5.63
C VAL A 75 22.05 -3.81 5.66
N LEU A 76 22.56 -3.21 4.58
CA LEU A 76 22.74 -1.77 4.49
C LEU A 76 21.54 -1.12 3.77
N PRO A 77 20.85 -0.13 4.38
CA PRO A 77 19.73 0.58 3.74
C PRO A 77 20.08 1.20 2.39
N GLU A 78 21.29 1.75 2.25
CA GLU A 78 21.75 2.40 1.01
C GLU A 78 21.92 1.42 -0.18
N SER A 79 21.94 0.12 0.09
CA SER A 79 21.95 -0.91 -0.96
C SER A 79 20.62 -0.98 -1.73
N TYR A 80 19.56 -0.34 -1.21
CA TYR A 80 18.21 -0.42 -1.75
C TYR A 80 17.78 0.88 -2.43
N ARG A 81 17.29 0.74 -3.67
CA ARG A 81 16.66 1.82 -4.43
C ARG A 81 15.15 1.69 -4.35
N VAL A 82 14.50 2.73 -3.87
CA VAL A 82 13.03 2.85 -3.87
C VAL A 82 12.60 3.62 -5.11
N THR A 83 11.56 3.13 -5.78
CA THR A 83 10.92 3.80 -6.91
C THR A 83 9.45 4.05 -6.61
N ARG A 84 8.90 5.12 -7.19
CA ARG A 84 7.53 5.61 -6.93
C ARG A 84 7.29 6.20 -5.51
N GLY A 85 8.37 6.52 -4.81
CA GLY A 85 8.38 7.44 -3.67
C GLY A 85 8.05 6.81 -2.31
N ALA A 86 7.69 7.68 -1.37
CA ALA A 86 7.27 7.32 -0.03
C ALA A 86 5.88 6.65 -0.03
N LEU A 87 5.61 5.79 0.94
CA LEU A 87 4.26 5.25 1.15
C LEU A 87 3.45 6.25 1.95
N ARG A 88 2.33 6.70 1.38
CA ARG A 88 1.37 7.58 2.04
C ARG A 88 0.16 6.78 2.49
N LEU A 89 -0.19 6.88 3.76
CA LEU A 89 -1.42 6.35 4.33
C LEU A 89 -2.29 7.53 4.72
N GLU A 90 -3.42 7.66 4.05
CA GLU A 90 -4.34 8.77 4.23
C GLU A 90 -4.97 8.73 5.63
N PHE A 91 -4.94 9.84 6.35
CA PHE A 91 -5.49 9.92 7.70
C PHE A 91 -6.96 9.51 7.75
N ALA A 92 -7.74 9.96 6.77
CA ALA A 92 -9.16 9.64 6.64
C ALA A 92 -9.44 8.15 6.41
N ASP A 93 -8.44 7.39 5.94
CA ASP A 93 -8.54 5.94 5.74
C ASP A 93 -7.95 5.16 6.94
N LEU A 94 -7.30 5.85 7.89
CA LEU A 94 -6.74 5.26 9.11
C LEU A 94 -7.58 5.54 10.37
N PHE A 95 -8.34 6.65 10.38
CA PHE A 95 -9.07 7.11 11.56
C PHE A 95 -10.49 7.56 11.19
N ASP A 96 -11.48 7.16 11.98
CA ASP A 96 -12.90 7.54 11.81
C ASP A 96 -13.22 8.98 12.29
N ARG A 97 -12.26 9.90 12.18
CA ARG A 97 -12.40 11.30 12.63
C ARG A 97 -11.58 12.24 11.76
N GLN A 98 -11.83 13.54 11.91
CA GLN A 98 -10.97 14.56 11.29
C GLN A 98 -9.62 14.66 12.01
N PRO A 99 -8.54 15.00 11.27
CA PRO A 99 -7.25 15.29 11.88
C PRO A 99 -7.34 16.55 12.75
N ARG A 100 -6.64 16.54 13.88
CA ARG A 100 -6.42 17.71 14.74
C ARG A 100 -5.17 18.46 14.31
N GLU A 101 -4.89 19.59 14.96
CA GLU A 101 -3.64 20.33 14.73
C GLU A 101 -2.42 19.42 14.92
N GLY A 102 -1.52 19.43 13.92
CA GLY A 102 -0.33 18.57 13.90
C GLY A 102 -0.56 17.14 13.42
N GLU A 103 -1.80 16.70 13.21
CA GLU A 103 -2.12 15.40 12.63
C GLU A 103 -2.32 15.49 11.11
N GLY A 104 -2.07 14.38 10.43
CA GLY A 104 -2.24 14.27 9.00
C GLY A 104 -1.86 12.89 8.51
N ASP A 105 -1.69 12.78 7.19
CA ASP A 105 -1.36 11.51 6.57
C ASP A 105 -0.05 10.95 7.10
N VAL A 106 -0.03 9.64 7.34
CA VAL A 106 1.18 8.94 7.78
C VAL A 106 2.05 8.68 6.55
N ILE A 107 3.24 9.27 6.53
CA ILE A 107 4.20 9.11 5.44
C ILE A 107 5.35 8.23 5.91
N ILE A 108 5.47 7.04 5.34
CA ILE A 108 6.66 6.20 5.50
C ILE A 108 7.66 6.62 4.43
N GLN A 109 8.71 7.31 4.87
CA GLN A 109 9.65 7.94 3.95
C GLN A 109 10.48 6.90 3.20
N VAL A 110 11.08 7.33 2.09
CA VAL A 110 11.98 6.48 1.29
C VAL A 110 13.10 5.90 2.14
N GLN A 111 13.63 6.66 3.11
CA GLN A 111 14.68 6.17 3.99
C GLN A 111 14.17 5.07 4.93
N ASP A 112 12.97 5.20 5.47
CA ASP A 112 12.36 4.17 6.33
C ASP A 112 12.11 2.88 5.54
N LEU A 113 11.63 3.01 4.29
CA LEU A 113 11.43 1.88 3.39
C LEU A 113 12.74 1.13 3.10
N ARG A 114 13.87 1.86 2.97
CA ARG A 114 15.20 1.25 2.84
C ARG A 114 15.63 0.52 4.11
N VAL A 115 15.37 1.09 5.28
CA VAL A 115 15.68 0.46 6.57
C VAL A 115 14.88 -0.84 6.72
N ILE A 116 13.57 -0.82 6.42
CA ILE A 116 12.72 -2.01 6.44
C ILE A 116 13.26 -3.08 5.48
N ALA A 117 13.65 -2.71 4.25
CA ALA A 117 14.21 -3.65 3.29
C ALA A 117 15.54 -4.27 3.76
N ALA A 118 16.38 -3.50 4.45
CA ALA A 118 17.61 -4.00 5.05
C ALA A 118 17.36 -5.00 6.19
N ILE A 119 16.38 -4.74 7.05
CA ILE A 119 15.95 -5.66 8.11
C ILE A 119 15.45 -6.99 7.50
N LEU A 120 14.63 -6.92 6.45
CA LEU A 120 14.14 -8.10 5.72
C LEU A 120 15.26 -8.84 4.96
N GLY A 121 16.34 -8.14 4.60
CA GLY A 121 17.55 -8.75 4.06
C GLY A 121 18.35 -9.54 5.09
N ASN A 122 18.27 -9.16 6.37
CA ASN A 122 18.99 -9.79 7.47
C ASN A 122 18.30 -11.08 7.96
N SER A 123 16.96 -11.12 7.94
CA SER A 123 16.15 -12.20 8.52
C SER A 123 16.22 -13.55 7.79
N ARG A 124 17.16 -13.75 6.87
CA ARG A 124 17.40 -15.03 6.16
C ARG A 124 18.83 -15.58 6.33
N HIS A 125 19.60 -15.08 7.29
CA HIS A 125 20.92 -15.61 7.65
C HIS A 125 20.93 -16.47 8.92
N HIS A 126 19.76 -16.90 9.41
CA HIS A 126 19.60 -17.84 10.52
C HIS A 126 18.87 -19.10 10.07
#